data_AF-A0A3S0QEA0-F1
#
_entry.id   AF-A0A3S0QEA0-F1
#
_cell.length_a   1.000
_cell.length_b   1.000
_cell.length_c   1.000
_cell.angle_alpha   90.00
_cell.angle_beta   90.00
_cell.angle_gamma   90.00
#
_symmetry.space_group_name_H-M   'P 1'
#
loop_
_entity.id
_entity.type
_entity.pdbx_description
1 polymer ?
#
loop_
_entity_poly.entity_id
_entity_poly.type
_entity_poly.pdbx_seq_one_letter_code
_entity_poly.pdbx_strand_id
1 'polypeptide(L)'
;MNRQYPTDTSYLPPKNLLLISCIDLRLTDDLARFMDHENLTNRYDHVILAGASLGVSLSDEYKDWHRTDKPTQHLIDPAAWWAFLEQHIRIAVALHHIEDVYIVEHEQCGAYKTFVKPDLIGSKDPKIYRKREQEFQEKSAKALAQKIRATAYDRYDSEGKLENYKLNVHCFRMNLRGDVTKFHSEDGTSPQPATQGSIAQEQTMNV
;
A
#
# COMPACT_ATOMS: atom_id res chain seq x y z
N MET A 1 -20.58 17.54 -7.32
CA MET A 1 -19.46 18.43 -6.95
C MET A 1 -18.26 18.01 -7.76
N ASN A 2 -17.47 18.95 -8.29
CA ASN A 2 -16.25 18.62 -9.03
C ASN A 2 -15.16 18.24 -8.03
N ARG A 3 -14.67 17.00 -8.06
CA ARG A 3 -13.54 16.54 -7.24
C ARG A 3 -12.25 17.09 -7.81
N GLN A 4 -11.27 17.30 -6.95
CA GLN A 4 -9.92 17.69 -7.34
C GLN A 4 -8.99 16.47 -7.29
N TYR A 5 -8.31 16.22 -8.40
CA TYR A 5 -7.33 15.15 -8.55
C TYR A 5 -5.99 15.73 -8.96
N PRO A 6 -4.87 14.98 -8.80
CA PRO A 6 -3.57 15.49 -9.20
C PRO A 6 -3.54 15.83 -10.71
N THR A 7 -2.91 16.94 -11.05
CA THR A 7 -2.80 17.41 -12.45
C THR A 7 -1.49 16.95 -13.12
N ASP A 8 -0.49 16.60 -12.30
CA ASP A 8 0.73 15.95 -12.77
C ASP A 8 0.38 14.53 -13.21
N THR A 9 0.75 14.14 -14.42
CA THR A 9 0.44 12.82 -14.99
C THR A 9 1.65 11.90 -15.10
N SER A 10 2.83 12.33 -14.60
CA SER A 10 4.08 11.57 -14.67
C SER A 10 4.03 10.23 -13.92
N TYR A 11 3.08 10.06 -13.02
CA TYR A 11 2.89 8.84 -12.22
C TYR A 11 1.82 7.89 -12.79
N LEU A 12 1.19 8.24 -13.90
CA LEU A 12 0.16 7.40 -14.51
C LEU A 12 0.82 6.14 -15.08
N PRO A 13 0.42 4.94 -14.63
CA PRO A 13 1.06 3.73 -15.08
C PRO A 13 0.62 3.37 -16.49
N PRO A 14 1.55 2.95 -17.35
CA PRO A 14 1.21 2.43 -18.66
C PRO A 14 0.48 1.08 -18.55
N LYS A 15 0.74 0.31 -17.49
CA LYS A 15 0.23 -1.04 -17.25
C LYS A 15 -0.77 -1.09 -16.08
N ASN A 16 -1.16 -2.31 -15.70
CA ASN A 16 -1.98 -2.56 -14.52
C ASN A 16 -1.21 -2.19 -13.24
N LEU A 17 -1.95 -1.88 -12.18
CA LEU A 17 -1.38 -1.56 -10.87
C LEU A 17 -2.06 -2.33 -9.73
N LEU A 18 -1.46 -2.32 -8.54
CA LEU A 18 -2.13 -2.71 -7.30
C LEU A 18 -2.51 -1.48 -6.47
N LEU A 19 -3.80 -1.33 -6.17
CA LEU A 19 -4.31 -0.32 -5.25
C LEU A 19 -4.34 -0.88 -3.82
N ILE A 20 -3.77 -0.14 -2.88
CA ILE A 20 -3.85 -0.39 -1.44
C ILE A 20 -4.63 0.77 -0.81
N SER A 21 -5.72 0.47 -0.10
CA SER A 21 -6.51 1.48 0.59
C SER A 21 -7.02 1.04 1.96
N CYS A 22 -7.62 1.98 2.70
CA CYS A 22 -8.28 1.67 3.96
C CYS A 22 -9.60 0.91 3.75
N ILE A 23 -10.00 0.10 4.74
CA ILE A 23 -11.33 -0.55 4.84
C ILE A 23 -12.48 0.43 5.17
N ASP A 24 -12.18 1.73 5.24
CA ASP A 24 -13.18 2.73 5.55
C ASP A 24 -14.26 2.80 4.46
N LEU A 25 -15.50 2.49 4.82
CA LEU A 25 -16.65 2.42 3.91
C LEU A 25 -16.93 3.73 3.16
N ARG A 26 -16.38 4.87 3.63
CA ARG A 26 -16.57 6.17 2.98
C ARG A 26 -15.74 6.30 1.71
N LEU A 27 -14.74 5.44 1.50
CA LEU A 27 -13.79 5.56 0.40
C LEU A 27 -14.20 4.83 -0.86
N THR A 28 -15.01 3.77 -0.79
CA THR A 28 -15.21 2.82 -1.90
C THR A 28 -15.58 3.51 -3.21
N ASP A 29 -16.60 4.37 -3.20
CA ASP A 29 -17.05 5.06 -4.42
C ASP A 29 -16.10 6.19 -4.85
N ASP A 30 -15.45 6.87 -3.91
CA ASP A 30 -14.52 7.95 -4.22
C ASP A 30 -13.20 7.43 -4.79
N LEU A 31 -12.73 6.27 -4.32
CA LEU A 31 -11.63 5.53 -4.91
C LEU A 31 -11.97 5.08 -6.32
N ALA A 32 -13.12 4.43 -6.54
CA ALA A 32 -13.53 3.99 -7.87
C ALA A 32 -13.56 5.17 -8.87
N ARG A 33 -14.08 6.33 -8.46
CA ARG A 33 -14.08 7.54 -9.29
C ARG A 33 -12.71 8.14 -9.53
N PHE A 34 -11.82 8.11 -8.54
CA PHE A 34 -10.44 8.50 -8.72
C PHE A 34 -9.75 7.58 -9.74
N MET A 35 -9.87 6.25 -9.58
CA MET A 35 -9.28 5.29 -10.51
C MET A 35 -9.85 5.43 -11.93
N ASP A 36 -11.15 5.69 -12.08
CA ASP A 36 -11.76 5.96 -13.38
C ASP A 36 -11.19 7.23 -14.03
N HIS A 37 -11.05 8.32 -13.25
CA HIS A 37 -10.43 9.56 -13.73
C HIS A 37 -8.99 9.36 -14.22
N GLU A 38 -8.20 8.52 -13.55
CA GLU A 38 -6.84 8.18 -13.95
C GLU A 38 -6.78 7.18 -15.13
N ASN A 39 -7.92 6.85 -15.75
CA ASN A 39 -8.04 5.85 -16.83
C ASN A 39 -7.56 4.45 -16.38
N LEU A 40 -7.92 4.06 -15.16
CA LEU A 40 -7.56 2.78 -14.55
C LEU A 40 -8.75 1.85 -14.37
N THR A 41 -9.94 2.18 -14.88
CA THR A 41 -11.10 1.28 -14.85
C THR A 41 -10.73 -0.08 -15.45
N ASN A 42 -10.92 -1.15 -14.65
CA ASN A 42 -10.51 -2.53 -14.95
C ASN A 42 -8.99 -2.75 -15.18
N ARG A 43 -8.14 -1.86 -14.67
CA ARG A 43 -6.66 -1.94 -14.76
C ARG A 43 -5.98 -1.90 -13.39
N TYR A 44 -6.70 -2.25 -12.32
CA TYR A 44 -6.11 -2.38 -11.00
C TYR A 44 -6.67 -3.56 -10.22
N ASP A 45 -5.78 -4.23 -9.48
CA ASP A 45 -6.15 -5.08 -8.36
C ASP A 45 -6.36 -4.20 -7.13
N HIS A 46 -7.22 -4.60 -6.18
CA HIS A 46 -7.50 -3.80 -4.99
C HIS A 46 -7.35 -4.62 -3.71
N VAL A 47 -6.36 -4.25 -2.89
CA VAL A 47 -6.18 -4.76 -1.53
C VAL A 47 -6.66 -3.73 -0.52
N ILE A 48 -7.57 -4.15 0.35
CA ILE A 48 -8.21 -3.30 1.36
C ILE A 48 -7.75 -3.74 2.75
N LEU A 49 -7.10 -2.82 3.49
CA LEU A 49 -6.51 -3.09 4.80
C LEU A 49 -6.90 -2.00 5.79
N ALA A 50 -7.17 -2.33 7.05
CA ALA A 50 -7.46 -1.32 8.07
C ALA A 50 -6.27 -0.35 8.22
N GLY A 51 -6.47 0.91 7.84
CA GLY A 51 -5.43 1.95 7.87
C GLY A 51 -4.43 1.91 6.72
N ALA A 52 -4.75 1.25 5.59
CA ALA A 52 -3.91 1.18 4.39
C ALA A 52 -2.46 0.77 4.69
N SER A 53 -1.56 1.72 4.94
CA SER A 53 -0.14 1.44 5.28
C SER A 53 0.16 1.23 6.77
N LEU A 54 -0.80 1.50 7.67
CA LEU A 54 -0.61 1.49 9.12
C LEU A 54 0.18 0.30 9.66
N GLY A 55 -0.10 -0.91 9.16
CA GLY A 55 0.50 -2.16 9.65
C GLY A 55 2.03 -2.17 9.59
N VAL A 56 2.66 -1.45 8.66
CA VAL A 56 4.12 -1.35 8.56
C VAL A 56 4.74 -0.60 9.74
N SER A 57 4.01 0.36 10.32
CA SER A 57 4.52 1.21 11.41
C SER A 57 4.30 0.58 12.78
N LEU A 58 3.45 -0.45 12.86
CA LEU A 58 3.17 -1.14 14.12
C LEU A 58 4.33 -2.05 14.55
N SER A 59 5.20 -2.54 13.65
CA SER A 59 6.29 -3.46 14.01
C SER A 59 7.38 -2.83 14.88
N ASP A 60 7.66 -1.53 14.71
CA ASP A 60 8.68 -0.83 15.48
C ASP A 60 8.10 -0.12 16.71
N GLU A 61 6.87 0.36 16.62
CA GLU A 61 6.25 1.17 17.67
C GLU A 61 5.67 0.34 18.83
N TYR A 62 5.49 -0.97 18.62
CA TYR A 62 4.87 -1.90 19.59
C TYR A 62 5.85 -2.82 20.33
N LYS A 63 7.16 -2.73 20.09
CA LYS A 63 8.15 -3.56 20.81
C LYS A 63 8.05 -3.41 22.34
N ASP A 64 7.71 -2.21 22.83
CA ASP A 64 7.61 -1.90 24.26
C ASP A 64 6.20 -1.53 24.74
N TRP A 65 5.21 -1.49 23.83
CA TRP A 65 3.85 -1.13 24.21
C TRP A 65 3.15 -2.35 24.82
N HIS A 66 3.12 -2.40 26.15
CA HIS A 66 2.43 -3.45 26.90
C HIS A 66 1.01 -3.67 26.36
N ARG A 67 0.77 -4.88 25.85
CA ARG A 67 -0.44 -5.32 25.13
C ARG A 67 -1.73 -5.34 25.99
N THR A 68 -1.79 -4.62 27.11
CA THR A 68 -2.72 -4.90 28.20
C THR A 68 -3.86 -3.90 28.36
N ASP A 69 -3.78 -2.73 27.73
CA ASP A 69 -4.61 -1.59 28.17
C ASP A 69 -5.78 -1.31 27.23
N LYS A 70 -5.69 -1.73 25.96
CA LYS A 70 -6.77 -1.60 24.97
C LYS A 70 -7.08 -2.95 24.31
N PRO A 71 -8.35 -3.38 24.31
CA PRO A 71 -8.76 -4.67 23.75
C PRO A 71 -8.53 -4.77 22.24
N THR A 72 -8.23 -3.68 21.54
CA THR A 72 -8.03 -3.69 20.09
C THR A 72 -6.57 -3.85 19.67
N GLN A 73 -5.58 -3.67 20.54
CA GLN A 73 -4.17 -3.60 20.12
C GLN A 73 -3.57 -4.90 19.57
N HIS A 74 -4.20 -6.04 19.83
CA HIS A 74 -3.78 -7.33 19.28
C HIS A 74 -4.48 -7.68 17.94
N LEU A 75 -5.38 -6.83 17.46
CA LEU A 75 -6.15 -7.11 16.24
C LEU A 75 -5.32 -6.98 14.96
N ILE A 76 -4.16 -6.32 15.02
CA ILE A 76 -3.22 -6.26 13.90
C ILE A 76 -1.92 -6.93 14.35
N ASP A 77 -1.64 -8.10 13.78
CA ASP A 77 -0.32 -8.72 13.83
C ASP A 77 0.52 -8.17 12.65
N PRO A 78 1.59 -7.40 12.91
CA PRO A 78 2.40 -6.81 11.84
C PRO A 78 3.03 -7.84 10.89
N ALA A 79 3.37 -9.03 11.40
CA ALA A 79 3.97 -10.07 10.58
C ALA A 79 2.93 -10.70 9.65
N ALA A 80 1.77 -11.07 10.19
CA ALA A 80 0.66 -11.61 9.39
C ALA A 80 0.13 -10.57 8.38
N TRP A 81 0.04 -9.30 8.79
CA TRP A 81 -0.35 -8.19 7.94
C TRP A 81 0.58 -8.05 6.73
N TRP A 82 1.90 -8.07 6.97
CA TRP A 82 2.88 -7.98 5.89
C TRP A 82 2.85 -9.23 4.99
N ALA A 83 2.80 -10.43 5.57
CA ALA A 83 2.76 -11.67 4.81
C ALA A 83 1.55 -11.72 3.86
N PHE A 84 0.37 -11.31 4.34
CA PHE A 84 -0.84 -11.21 3.53
C PHE A 84 -0.65 -10.24 2.35
N LEU A 85 -0.18 -9.01 2.64
CA LEU A 85 0.00 -7.99 1.61
C LEU A 85 1.06 -8.41 0.57
N GLU A 86 2.21 -8.92 1.04
CA GLU A 86 3.30 -9.37 0.17
C GLU A 86 2.85 -10.49 -0.78
N GLN A 87 2.07 -11.47 -0.27
CA GLN A 87 1.51 -12.53 -1.11
C GLN A 87 0.60 -11.98 -2.22
N HIS A 88 -0.24 -10.99 -1.90
CA HIS A 88 -1.12 -10.36 -2.91
C HIS A 88 -0.33 -9.55 -3.93
N ILE A 89 0.73 -8.84 -3.51
CA ILE A 89 1.63 -8.16 -4.45
C ILE A 89 2.28 -9.19 -5.39
N ARG A 90 2.81 -10.30 -4.87
CA ARG A 90 3.42 -11.36 -5.69
C ARG A 90 2.44 -11.95 -6.70
N ILE A 91 1.20 -12.21 -6.29
CA ILE A 91 0.14 -12.72 -7.16
C ILE A 91 -0.21 -11.70 -8.25
N ALA A 92 -0.38 -10.42 -7.90
CA ALA A 92 -0.68 -9.37 -8.86
C ALA A 92 0.46 -9.16 -9.87
N VAL A 93 1.71 -9.28 -9.42
CA VAL A 93 2.90 -9.28 -10.30
C VAL A 93 2.88 -10.47 -11.26
N ALA A 94 2.57 -11.67 -10.78
CA ALA A 94 2.59 -12.89 -11.58
C ALA A 94 1.42 -13.00 -12.56
N LEU A 95 0.20 -12.63 -12.16
CA LEU A 95 -1.01 -12.80 -12.97
C LEU A 95 -1.28 -11.59 -13.86
N HIS A 96 -1.12 -10.39 -13.32
CA HIS A 96 -1.56 -9.15 -13.98
C HIS A 96 -0.40 -8.25 -14.40
N HIS A 97 0.84 -8.69 -14.20
CA HIS A 97 2.06 -8.00 -14.63
C HIS A 97 2.12 -6.55 -14.16
N ILE A 98 1.68 -6.28 -12.93
CA ILE A 98 1.71 -4.93 -12.38
C ILE A 98 3.15 -4.41 -12.32
N GLU A 99 3.30 -3.11 -12.52
CA GLU A 99 4.59 -2.40 -12.34
C GLU A 99 4.49 -1.29 -11.30
N ASP A 100 3.26 -0.96 -10.88
CA ASP A 100 2.97 0.17 -10.01
C ASP A 100 2.09 -0.27 -8.84
N VAL A 101 2.33 0.35 -7.68
CA VAL A 101 1.49 0.22 -6.49
C VAL A 101 1.02 1.61 -6.07
N TYR A 102 -0.29 1.78 -5.91
CA TYR A 102 -0.88 3.00 -5.36
C TYR A 102 -1.24 2.75 -3.90
N ILE A 103 -0.74 3.60 -3.01
CA ILE A 103 -1.13 3.61 -1.59
C ILE A 103 -2.01 4.83 -1.37
N VAL A 104 -3.29 4.64 -1.06
CA VAL A 104 -4.23 5.73 -0.81
C VAL A 104 -4.62 5.77 0.66
N GLU A 105 -4.04 6.73 1.37
CA GLU A 105 -4.42 7.11 2.74
C GLU A 105 -5.67 8.00 2.71
N HIS A 106 -6.34 8.14 3.86
CA HIS A 106 -7.49 9.05 3.96
C HIS A 106 -7.58 9.80 5.28
N GLU A 107 -8.21 10.97 5.25
CA GLU A 107 -8.42 11.79 6.44
C GLU A 107 -9.37 11.15 7.45
N GLN A 108 -9.14 11.42 8.74
CA GLN A 108 -10.00 10.99 9.84
C GLN A 108 -10.21 9.47 9.86
N CYS A 109 -9.10 8.73 9.86
CA CYS A 109 -9.09 7.28 9.77
C CYS A 109 -9.36 6.62 11.13
N GLY A 110 -10.38 5.76 11.17
CA GLY A 110 -10.73 5.02 12.38
C GLY A 110 -9.60 4.07 12.85
N ALA A 111 -8.86 3.47 11.91
CA ALA A 111 -7.76 2.57 12.24
C ALA A 111 -6.59 3.31 12.91
N TYR A 112 -6.12 4.42 12.32
CA TYR A 112 -5.06 5.23 12.92
C TYR A 112 -5.47 5.72 14.32
N LYS A 113 -6.69 6.25 14.46
CA LYS A 113 -7.23 6.67 15.78
C LYS A 113 -7.24 5.55 16.82
N THR A 114 -7.45 4.30 16.38
CA THR A 114 -7.61 3.14 17.26
C THR A 114 -6.26 2.51 17.65
N PHE A 115 -5.36 2.35 16.68
CA PHE A 115 -4.13 1.57 16.82
C PHE A 115 -2.85 2.42 16.84
N VAL A 116 -2.90 3.74 16.73
CA VAL A 116 -1.73 4.57 16.98
C VAL A 116 -1.78 5.10 18.40
N LYS A 117 -0.61 5.20 19.05
CA LYS A 117 -0.53 5.66 20.44
C LYS A 117 -1.04 7.11 20.55
N PRO A 118 -1.87 7.44 21.56
CA PRO A 118 -2.46 8.78 21.68
C PRO A 118 -1.47 9.94 21.83
N ASP A 119 -0.25 9.69 22.30
CA ASP A 119 0.84 10.68 22.37
C ASP A 119 1.37 11.08 20.98
N LEU A 120 1.29 10.18 20.00
CA LEU A 120 1.75 10.44 18.63
C LEU A 120 0.74 11.25 17.82
N ILE A 121 -0.55 10.88 17.89
CA ILE A 121 -1.59 11.50 17.03
C ILE A 121 -2.71 12.21 17.80
N GLY A 122 -2.88 11.92 19.08
CA GLY A 122 -4.00 12.43 19.87
C GLY A 122 -3.91 13.94 20.12
N SER A 123 -5.07 14.60 20.06
CA SER A 123 -5.25 15.99 20.51
C SER A 123 -6.73 16.27 20.75
N LYS A 124 -7.04 17.15 21.71
CA LYS A 124 -8.39 17.71 21.87
C LYS A 124 -8.71 18.78 20.82
N ASP A 125 -7.68 19.41 20.25
CA ASP A 125 -7.84 20.33 19.12
C ASP A 125 -7.92 19.53 17.81
N PRO A 126 -9.06 19.58 17.08
CA PRO A 126 -9.22 18.85 15.83
C PRO A 126 -8.19 19.21 14.76
N LYS A 127 -7.69 20.44 14.71
CA LYS A 127 -6.67 20.86 13.74
C LYS A 127 -5.33 20.21 14.03
N ILE A 128 -4.95 20.17 15.31
CA ILE A 128 -3.72 19.51 15.75
C ILE A 128 -3.82 17.99 15.53
N TYR A 129 -4.95 17.38 15.86
CA TYR A 129 -5.18 15.95 15.60
C TYR A 129 -5.00 15.63 14.11
N ARG A 130 -5.69 16.36 13.22
CA ARG A 130 -5.61 16.14 11.77
C ARG A 130 -4.20 16.28 11.24
N LYS A 131 -3.46 17.29 11.71
CA LYS A 131 -2.06 17.49 11.32
C LYS A 131 -1.18 16.31 11.72
N ARG A 132 -1.29 15.84 12.98
CA ARG A 132 -0.50 14.70 13.46
C ARG A 132 -0.89 13.39 12.79
N GLU A 133 -2.18 13.16 12.58
CA GLU A 133 -2.69 12.01 11.81
C GLU A 133 -2.10 12.00 10.40
N GLN A 134 -2.15 13.14 9.69
CA GLN A 134 -1.56 13.27 8.37
C GLN A 134 -0.05 12.99 8.37
N GLU A 135 0.70 13.59 9.29
CA GLU A 135 2.15 13.38 9.38
C GLU A 135 2.49 11.91 9.62
N PHE A 136 1.70 11.23 10.45
CA PHE A 136 1.89 9.81 10.76
C PHE A 136 1.48 8.90 9.58
N GLN A 137 0.42 9.25 8.85
CA GLN A 137 0.01 8.56 7.61
C GLN A 137 1.08 8.69 6.52
N GLU A 138 1.62 9.89 6.31
CA GLU A 138 2.68 10.11 5.33
C GLU A 138 3.94 9.31 5.70
N LYS A 139 4.30 9.26 6.98
CA LYS A 139 5.40 8.40 7.49
C LYS A 139 5.13 6.93 7.20
N SER A 140 3.93 6.44 7.51
CA SER A 140 3.54 5.04 7.32
C SER A 140 3.54 4.64 5.84
N ALA A 141 2.97 5.48 4.98
CA ALA A 141 2.91 5.23 3.54
C ALA A 141 4.30 5.21 2.91
N LYS A 142 5.19 6.13 3.30
CA LYS A 142 6.60 6.15 2.86
C LYS A 142 7.35 4.90 3.33
N ALA A 143 7.16 4.48 4.58
CA ALA A 143 7.77 3.26 5.10
C ALA A 143 7.29 2.00 4.35
N LEU A 144 5.99 1.94 4.01
CA LEU A 144 5.45 0.85 3.21
C LEU A 144 6.02 0.87 1.78
N ALA A 145 6.08 2.05 1.16
CA ALA A 145 6.66 2.22 -0.17
C ALA A 145 8.11 1.70 -0.21
N GLN A 146 8.93 2.13 0.75
CA GLN A 146 10.31 1.66 0.89
C GLN A 146 10.40 0.15 1.08
N LYS A 147 9.52 -0.45 1.89
CA LYS A 147 9.51 -1.90 2.13
C LYS A 147 9.12 -2.68 0.86
N ILE A 148 8.11 -2.22 0.13
CA ILE A 148 7.72 -2.79 -1.17
C ILE A 148 8.91 -2.70 -2.14
N ARG A 149 9.59 -1.55 -2.18
CA ARG A 149 10.72 -1.27 -3.08
C ARG A 149 11.98 -2.05 -2.77
N ALA A 150 12.21 -2.33 -1.49
CA ALA A 150 13.30 -3.19 -1.04
C ALA A 150 13.03 -4.68 -1.33
N THR A 151 11.78 -5.05 -1.59
CA THR A 151 11.38 -6.42 -1.91
C THR A 151 11.52 -6.67 -3.40
N ALA A 152 12.15 -7.79 -3.74
CA ALA A 152 12.32 -8.25 -5.11
C ALA A 152 11.13 -9.15 -5.49
N TYR A 153 10.49 -8.88 -6.63
CA TYR A 153 9.36 -9.67 -7.13
C TYR A 153 9.73 -10.35 -8.43
N ASP A 154 9.54 -11.66 -8.48
CA ASP A 154 9.85 -12.45 -9.67
C ASP A 154 8.58 -12.69 -10.49
N ARG A 155 8.71 -12.65 -11.81
CA ARG A 155 7.69 -13.11 -12.76
C ARG A 155 8.35 -13.73 -13.98
N TYR A 156 7.57 -14.51 -14.72
CA TYR A 156 7.99 -15.00 -16.03
C TYR A 156 7.53 -14.00 -17.09
N ASP A 157 8.44 -13.64 -18.01
CA ASP A 157 8.09 -12.85 -19.18
C ASP A 157 7.32 -13.68 -20.23
N SER A 158 6.93 -13.05 -21.34
CA SER A 158 6.22 -13.71 -22.44
C SER A 158 7.00 -14.83 -23.11
N GLU A 159 8.33 -14.89 -22.92
CA GLU A 159 9.22 -15.92 -23.45
C GLU A 159 9.50 -17.04 -22.42
N GLY A 160 8.88 -16.96 -21.24
CA GLY A 160 9.06 -17.92 -20.16
C GLY A 160 10.37 -17.75 -19.39
N LYS A 161 11.02 -16.59 -19.51
CA LYS A 161 12.25 -16.28 -18.76
C LYS A 161 11.91 -15.59 -17.45
N LEU A 162 12.58 -16.00 -16.38
CA LEU A 162 12.43 -15.40 -15.06
C LEU A 162 13.10 -14.01 -15.03
N GLU A 163 12.30 -13.00 -14.70
CA GLU A 163 12.75 -11.63 -14.47
C GLU A 163 12.42 -11.18 -13.04
N ASN A 164 13.32 -10.38 -12.48
CA ASN A 164 13.09 -9.70 -11.22
C ASN A 164 12.71 -8.24 -11.49
N TYR A 165 11.68 -7.76 -10.81
CA TYR A 165 11.18 -6.40 -10.96
C TYR A 165 11.10 -5.68 -9.60
N LYS A 166 11.38 -4.37 -9.65
CA LYS A 166 11.12 -3.43 -8.53
C LYS A 166 9.96 -2.54 -8.90
N LEU A 167 8.87 -2.64 -8.14
CA LEU A 167 7.65 -1.88 -8.40
C LEU A 167 7.88 -0.37 -8.20
N ASN A 168 7.23 0.46 -9.01
CA ASN A 168 7.00 1.86 -8.69
C ASN A 168 5.98 1.94 -7.55
N VAL A 169 6.13 2.90 -6.65
CA VAL A 169 5.13 3.12 -5.59
C VAL A 169 4.76 4.58 -5.50
N HIS A 170 3.47 4.88 -5.59
CA HIS A 170 2.92 6.24 -5.51
C HIS A 170 1.97 6.34 -4.32
N CYS A 171 2.15 7.36 -3.49
CA CYS A 171 1.32 7.56 -2.31
C CYS A 171 0.43 8.79 -2.46
N PHE A 172 -0.83 8.59 -2.14
CA PHE A 172 -1.89 9.57 -2.25
C PHE A 172 -2.64 9.69 -0.94
N ARG A 173 -3.28 10.84 -0.77
CA ARG A 173 -4.22 11.08 0.31
C ARG A 173 -5.53 11.55 -0.26
N MET A 174 -6.61 10.96 0.26
CA MET A 174 -7.98 11.32 -0.06
C MET A 174 -8.65 12.03 1.13
N ASN A 175 -9.32 13.15 0.87
CA ASN A 175 -10.16 13.80 1.88
C ASN A 175 -11.58 13.20 1.91
N LEU A 176 -12.41 13.58 2.88
CA LEU A 176 -13.78 13.05 3.00
C LEU A 176 -14.77 13.52 1.92
N ARG A 177 -14.32 14.31 0.94
CA ARG A 177 -15.10 14.72 -0.24
C ARG A 177 -14.62 14.01 -1.51
N GLY A 178 -13.60 13.17 -1.42
CA GLY A 178 -13.01 12.44 -2.52
C GLY A 178 -11.96 13.22 -3.31
N ASP A 179 -11.49 14.37 -2.82
CA ASP A 179 -10.34 15.04 -3.45
C ASP A 179 -9.05 14.26 -3.12
N VAL A 180 -8.17 14.12 -4.10
CA VAL A 180 -6.95 13.32 -4.00
C VAL A 180 -5.72 14.18 -4.23
N THR A 181 -4.71 14.03 -3.37
CA THR A 181 -3.40 14.67 -3.53
C THR A 181 -2.30 13.62 -3.48
N LYS A 182 -1.42 13.61 -4.48
CA LYS A 182 -0.17 12.83 -4.46
C LYS A 182 0.84 13.52 -3.55
N PHE A 183 1.50 12.77 -2.66
CA PHE A 183 2.51 13.33 -1.74
C PHE A 183 3.86 12.59 -1.75
N HIS A 184 3.96 11.42 -2.39
CA HIS A 184 5.20 10.66 -2.49
C HIS A 184 5.23 9.78 -3.74
N SER A 185 6.41 9.51 -4.27
CA SER A 185 6.64 8.56 -5.36
C SER A 185 8.04 7.95 -5.24
N GLU A 186 8.17 6.66 -5.53
CA GLU A 186 9.46 5.98 -5.67
C GLU A 186 9.50 5.13 -6.95
N ASP A 187 10.38 5.50 -7.87
CA ASP A 187 10.40 4.90 -9.21
C ASP A 187 11.23 3.61 -9.27
N GLY A 188 10.57 2.51 -9.63
CA GLY A 188 11.09 1.22 -10.07
C GLY A 188 12.28 1.32 -11.01
N THR A 189 13.16 0.32 -10.94
CA THR A 189 14.11 0.07 -12.04
C THR A 189 13.48 -0.91 -13.00
N SER A 190 13.79 -0.78 -14.30
CA SER A 190 13.42 -1.75 -15.35
C SER A 190 13.73 -3.20 -14.93
N PRO A 191 12.99 -4.19 -15.48
CA PRO A 191 13.22 -5.58 -15.14
C PRO A 191 14.67 -5.96 -15.40
N GLN A 192 15.23 -6.80 -14.52
CA GLN A 192 16.54 -7.39 -14.73
C GLN A 192 16.41 -8.91 -14.76
N PRO A 193 17.25 -9.62 -15.52
CA PRO A 193 17.32 -11.08 -15.44
C PRO A 193 17.51 -11.49 -13.97
N ALA A 194 16.70 -12.42 -13.49
CA ALA A 194 16.89 -12.94 -12.14
C ALA A 194 18.30 -13.56 -12.04
N THR A 195 19.05 -13.20 -10.99
CA THR A 195 20.32 -13.86 -10.71
C THR A 195 20.05 -15.34 -10.44
N GLN A 196 20.84 -16.25 -11.03
CA GLN A 196 20.75 -17.69 -10.76
C GLN A 196 21.12 -17.95 -9.29
N GLY A 197 20.14 -17.87 -8.40
CA GLY A 197 20.24 -18.12 -6.97
C GLY A 197 19.22 -19.18 -6.57
N SER A 198 19.65 -20.44 -6.61
CA SER A 198 19.02 -21.63 -6.03
C SER A 198 17.49 -21.70 -6.04
N ILE A 199 16.88 -21.91 -7.20
CA ILE A 199 15.67 -22.73 -7.23
C ILE A 199 16.17 -24.17 -7.17
N ALA A 200 16.05 -24.79 -6.00
CA ALA A 200 16.19 -26.24 -5.89
C ALA A 200 15.22 -26.86 -6.89
N GLN A 201 15.74 -27.76 -7.73
CA GLN A 201 14.93 -28.57 -8.63
C GLN A 201 13.91 -29.33 -7.79
N GLU A 202 12.66 -28.88 -7.75
CA GLU A 202 11.56 -29.77 -7.40
C GLU A 202 11.40 -30.72 -8.58
N GLN A 203 11.96 -31.90 -8.36
CA GLN A 203 11.85 -33.06 -9.22
C GLN A 203 10.39 -33.34 -9.54
N THR A 204 10.16 -33.59 -10.82
CA THR A 204 9.12 -34.47 -11.34
C THR A 204 8.66 -35.53 -10.32
N MET A 205 7.41 -35.44 -9.88
CA MET A 205 6.64 -36.61 -9.46
C MET A 205 5.41 -36.73 -10.35
N ASN A 206 5.56 -37.63 -11.34
CA ASN A 206 4.45 -38.41 -11.85
C ASN A 206 3.74 -39.09 -10.67
N VAL A 207 2.43 -38.87 -10.51
CA VAL A 207 1.34 -39.88 -10.57
C VAL A 207 0.05 -39.15 -10.91
#